data_AF-A0A2I0KIK4-F1
#
_entry.id   AF-A0A2I0KIK4-F1
#
_cell.length_a   1.000
_cell.length_b   1.000
_cell.length_c   1.000
_cell.angle_alpha   90.00
_cell.angle_beta   90.00
_cell.angle_gamma   90.00
#
_symmetry.space_group_name_H-M   'P 1'
#
loop_
_entity.id
_entity.type
_entity.pdbx_description
1 polymer ?
#
loop_
_entity_poly.entity_id
_entity_poly.type
_entity_poly.pdbx_seq_one_letter_code
_entity_poly.pdbx_strand_id
1 'polypeptide(L)'
;MEPPRGVLASIWNFVCFLPYFVGLLLLGNIKGILFCPLICLIITIGNSAISLGLWPIHFFWTYYSVLRAKRIGPVLKLILFICLPAPLILWPVVAIVGSVVGGILYGFLSPIFATFDAVGEGKTNEIFHCFYDGTWSTIQGSFTVVRDFMDVSLHSYLSIMDDLRQQELEDGKYYEIRLLHLPGAVVAGVLGFMIDMPMITLIALYKSPYMLFRGWHRLFQDLIGREGPFLETICVPFAGLAIILWPLAVVGAVMGSVVSSIFLGAYAGVVVYQESSFWFGICYILASLSLYDEYGNDILDMPDWSCFPRPRYRRNIVLSRTSSRASGISRPGSFRNPPSRVGSVKNPIIELKPLELQNPDLCFS
;
A
#
# COMPACT_ATOMS: atom_id res chain seq x y z
N MET A 1 -8.65 34.00 -20.73
CA MET A 1 -7.53 34.96 -20.74
C MET A 1 -6.43 34.37 -21.62
N GLU A 2 -5.92 35.12 -22.60
CA GLU A 2 -4.80 34.65 -23.40
C GLU A 2 -3.58 34.39 -22.49
N PRO A 3 -2.83 33.29 -22.68
CA PRO A 3 -1.68 33.00 -21.85
C PRO A 3 -0.62 34.10 -22.04
N PRO A 4 -0.06 34.65 -20.95
CA PRO A 4 0.97 35.66 -21.06
C PRO A 4 2.19 35.11 -21.79
N ARG A 5 2.62 35.77 -22.86
CA ARG A 5 3.86 35.43 -23.56
C ARG A 5 5.04 36.03 -22.80
N GLY A 6 5.71 35.22 -21.99
CA GLY A 6 6.99 35.58 -21.35
C GLY A 6 7.12 35.08 -19.90
N VAL A 7 8.33 34.64 -19.54
CA VAL A 7 8.68 34.12 -18.21
C VAL A 7 8.32 35.12 -17.09
N LEU A 8 8.51 36.41 -17.32
CA LEU A 8 8.19 37.48 -16.36
C LEU A 8 6.68 37.62 -16.08
N ALA A 9 5.84 37.46 -17.09
CA ALA A 9 4.39 37.56 -16.94
C ALA A 9 3.79 36.28 -16.32
N SER A 10 4.43 35.13 -16.55
CA SER A 10 4.14 33.87 -15.83
C SER A 10 4.46 33.99 -14.33
N ILE A 11 5.64 34.51 -13.99
CA ILE A 11 6.05 34.76 -12.59
C ILE A 11 5.10 35.75 -11.91
N TRP A 12 4.70 36.82 -12.60
CA TRP A 12 3.76 37.79 -12.04
C TRP A 12 2.38 37.18 -11.75
N ASN A 13 1.84 36.38 -12.66
CA ASN A 13 0.58 35.66 -12.42
C ASN A 13 0.69 34.64 -11.28
N PHE A 14 1.84 33.99 -11.13
CA PHE A 14 2.10 33.09 -10.00
C PHE A 14 2.08 33.84 -8.65
N VAL A 15 2.75 35.00 -8.58
CA VAL A 15 2.75 35.86 -7.38
C VAL A 15 1.33 36.35 -7.05
N CYS A 16 0.54 36.70 -8.06
CA CYS A 16 -0.86 37.10 -7.87
C CYS A 16 -1.79 35.94 -7.46
N PHE A 17 -1.50 34.71 -7.89
CA PHE A 17 -2.24 33.50 -7.52
C PHE A 17 -1.93 33.00 -6.11
N LEU A 18 -0.70 33.22 -5.63
CA LEU A 18 -0.25 32.81 -4.29
C LEU A 18 -1.18 33.22 -3.14
N PRO A 19 -1.63 34.49 -3.00
CA PRO A 19 -2.54 34.88 -1.92
C PRO A 19 -3.90 34.17 -2.02
N TYR A 20 -4.40 33.91 -3.23
CA TYR A 20 -5.64 33.15 -3.43
C TYR A 20 -5.47 31.69 -3.00
N PHE A 21 -4.38 31.04 -3.41
CA PHE A 21 -4.02 29.70 -2.96
C PHE A 21 -3.86 29.60 -1.44
N VAL A 22 -3.18 30.57 -0.82
CA VAL A 22 -3.03 30.64 0.65
C VAL A 22 -4.39 30.82 1.31
N GLY A 23 -5.28 31.63 0.74
CA GLY A 23 -6.66 31.78 1.22
C GLY A 23 -7.45 30.46 1.20
N LEU A 24 -7.38 29.71 0.09
CA LEU A 24 -8.01 28.39 -0.02
C LEU A 24 -7.42 27.38 0.97
N LEU A 25 -6.08 27.38 1.11
CA LEU A 25 -5.41 26.51 2.06
C LEU A 25 -5.82 26.82 3.51
N LEU A 26 -5.88 28.11 3.89
CA LEU A 26 -6.35 28.54 5.21
C LEU A 26 -7.81 28.13 5.43
N LEU A 27 -8.68 28.35 4.45
CA LEU A 27 -10.08 27.96 4.52
C LEU A 27 -10.24 26.44 4.69
N GLY A 28 -9.53 25.66 3.88
CA GLY A 28 -9.48 24.20 3.97
C GLY A 28 -8.97 23.73 5.33
N ASN A 29 -7.90 24.35 5.86
CA ASN A 29 -7.37 24.02 7.19
C ASN A 29 -8.36 24.34 8.31
N ILE A 30 -9.03 25.50 8.27
CA ILE A 30 -10.05 25.87 9.27
C ILE A 30 -11.19 24.83 9.25
N LYS A 31 -11.66 24.46 8.07
CA LYS A 31 -12.67 23.39 7.91
C LYS A 31 -12.16 22.05 8.43
N GLY A 32 -10.95 21.66 8.04
CA GLY A 32 -10.29 20.44 8.50
C GLY A 32 -10.25 20.38 10.02
N ILE A 33 -9.78 21.44 10.69
CA ILE A 33 -9.71 21.51 12.16
C ILE A 33 -11.11 21.44 12.80
N LEU A 34 -12.10 22.11 12.21
CA LEU A 34 -13.46 22.15 12.75
C LEU A 34 -14.19 20.80 12.64
N PHE A 35 -14.10 20.14 11.48
CA PHE A 35 -14.83 18.90 11.19
C PHE A 35 -14.07 17.63 11.58
N CYS A 36 -12.73 17.67 11.64
CA CYS A 36 -11.90 16.53 12.04
C CYS A 36 -12.35 15.84 13.35
N PRO A 37 -12.62 16.54 14.48
CA PRO A 37 -13.03 15.87 15.71
C PRO A 37 -14.37 15.12 15.54
N LEU A 38 -15.32 15.71 14.83
CA LEU A 38 -16.62 15.10 14.57
C LEU A 38 -16.48 13.85 13.68
N ILE A 39 -15.74 13.96 12.58
CA ILE A 39 -15.52 12.86 11.63
C ILE A 39 -14.72 11.73 12.27
N CYS A 40 -13.68 12.07 13.02
CA CYS A 40 -12.88 11.10 13.78
C CYS A 40 -13.76 10.35 14.79
N LEU A 41 -14.70 11.05 15.46
CA LEU A 41 -15.64 10.43 16.38
C LEU A 41 -16.60 9.48 15.66
N ILE A 42 -17.19 9.90 14.53
CA ILE A 42 -18.10 9.04 13.73
C ILE A 42 -17.38 7.75 13.28
N ILE A 43 -16.21 7.88 12.67
CA ILE A 43 -15.44 6.74 12.15
C ILE A 43 -14.97 5.85 13.29
N THR A 44 -14.41 6.42 14.35
CA THR A 44 -13.88 5.65 15.49
C THR A 44 -15.00 4.90 16.19
N ILE A 45 -16.12 5.55 16.51
CA ILE A 45 -17.24 4.89 17.19
C ILE A 45 -17.87 3.85 16.27
N GLY A 46 -18.13 4.18 15.01
CA GLY A 46 -18.75 3.28 14.04
C GLY A 46 -17.92 2.01 13.84
N ASN A 47 -16.65 2.16 13.50
CA ASN A 47 -15.76 1.02 13.26
C ASN A 47 -15.47 0.23 14.53
N SER A 48 -15.38 0.88 15.70
CA SER A 48 -15.21 0.18 16.98
C SER A 48 -16.44 -0.64 17.34
N ALA A 49 -17.65 -0.09 17.13
CA ALA A 49 -18.90 -0.81 17.36
C ALA A 49 -19.03 -2.02 16.43
N ILE A 50 -18.69 -1.88 15.15
CA ILE A 50 -18.66 -2.98 14.18
C ILE A 50 -17.62 -4.02 14.62
N SER A 51 -16.40 -3.58 14.92
CA SER A 51 -15.30 -4.48 15.30
C SER A 51 -15.64 -5.30 16.54
N LEU A 52 -16.16 -4.66 17.59
CA LEU A 52 -16.55 -5.33 18.84
C LEU A 52 -17.81 -6.18 18.68
N GLY A 53 -18.79 -5.70 17.91
CA GLY A 53 -20.05 -6.42 17.66
C GLY A 53 -19.87 -7.68 16.83
N LEU A 54 -19.02 -7.63 15.80
CA LEU A 54 -18.71 -8.78 14.95
C LEU A 54 -17.62 -9.68 15.53
N TRP A 55 -16.84 -9.21 16.51
CA TRP A 55 -15.77 -9.98 17.14
C TRP A 55 -16.17 -11.41 17.57
N PRO A 56 -17.29 -11.65 18.29
CA PRO A 56 -17.70 -13.01 18.65
C PRO A 56 -18.05 -13.87 17.43
N ILE A 57 -18.63 -13.27 16.38
CA ILE A 57 -18.95 -13.96 15.13
C ILE A 57 -17.66 -14.36 14.41
N HIS A 58 -16.71 -13.43 14.26
CA HIS A 58 -15.39 -13.69 13.70
C HIS A 58 -14.67 -14.80 14.46
N PHE A 59 -14.67 -14.73 15.80
CA PHE A 59 -14.06 -15.75 16.65
C PHE A 59 -14.69 -17.12 16.37
N PHE A 60 -16.01 -17.24 16.49
CA PHE A 60 -16.71 -18.50 16.27
C PHE A 60 -16.50 -19.04 14.85
N TRP A 61 -16.67 -18.21 13.82
CA TRP A 61 -16.60 -18.62 12.44
C TRP A 61 -15.19 -19.05 12.03
N THR A 62 -14.14 -18.36 12.49
CA THR A 62 -12.76 -18.76 12.23
C THR A 62 -12.44 -20.11 12.86
N TYR A 63 -12.82 -20.32 14.12
CA TYR A 63 -12.63 -21.62 14.76
C TYR A 63 -13.42 -22.72 14.04
N TYR A 64 -14.67 -22.44 13.68
CA TYR A 64 -15.52 -23.37 12.95
C TYR A 64 -14.92 -23.75 11.59
N SER A 65 -14.48 -22.76 10.79
CA SER A 65 -13.88 -22.97 9.48
C SER A 65 -12.58 -23.78 9.58
N VAL A 66 -11.71 -23.49 10.54
CA VAL A 66 -10.45 -24.23 10.73
C VAL A 66 -10.69 -25.69 11.16
N LEU A 67 -11.67 -25.93 12.04
CA LEU A 67 -12.04 -27.29 12.45
C LEU A 67 -12.65 -28.09 11.29
N ARG A 68 -13.48 -27.44 10.47
CA ARG A 68 -14.16 -28.05 9.31
C ARG A 68 -13.30 -28.15 8.05
N ALA A 69 -12.21 -27.40 7.96
CA ALA A 69 -11.33 -27.44 6.80
C ALA A 69 -10.81 -28.86 6.54
N LYS A 70 -11.03 -29.33 5.31
CA LYS A 70 -10.67 -30.69 4.87
C LYS A 70 -9.17 -30.83 4.59
N ARG A 71 -8.51 -29.75 4.16
CA ARG A 71 -7.07 -29.74 3.80
C ARG A 71 -6.12 -29.69 5.00
N ILE A 72 -6.59 -29.24 6.15
CA ILE A 72 -5.78 -29.04 7.37
C ILE A 72 -5.67 -30.36 8.15
N GLY A 73 -4.45 -30.87 8.36
CA GLY A 73 -4.21 -32.08 9.15
C GLY A 73 -4.53 -31.90 10.64
N PRO A 74 -4.77 -32.99 11.41
CA PRO A 74 -5.19 -32.92 12.81
C PRO A 74 -4.19 -32.20 13.72
N VAL A 75 -2.89 -32.38 13.48
CA VAL A 75 -1.84 -31.68 14.28
C VAL A 75 -1.82 -30.18 13.96
N LEU A 76 -2.01 -29.81 12.71
CA LEU A 76 -2.10 -28.39 12.31
C LEU A 76 -3.35 -27.73 12.90
N LYS A 77 -4.48 -28.44 12.97
CA LYS A 77 -5.68 -27.95 13.65
C LYS A 77 -5.40 -27.62 15.11
N LEU A 78 -4.69 -28.48 15.83
CA LEU A 78 -4.30 -28.24 17.23
C LEU A 78 -3.40 -26.99 17.37
N ILE A 79 -2.39 -26.86 16.51
CA ILE A 79 -1.48 -25.69 16.52
C ILE A 79 -2.27 -24.41 16.23
N LEU A 80 -3.08 -24.40 15.17
CA LEU A 80 -3.92 -23.25 14.83
C LEU A 80 -4.88 -22.92 15.96
N PHE A 81 -5.48 -23.92 16.62
CA PHE A 81 -6.38 -23.70 17.75
C PHE A 81 -5.71 -22.93 18.90
N ILE A 82 -4.41 -23.18 19.15
CA ILE A 82 -3.60 -22.49 20.15
C ILE A 82 -3.10 -21.12 19.66
N CYS A 83 -2.78 -20.97 18.38
CA CYS A 83 -2.20 -19.74 17.81
C CYS A 83 -3.25 -18.70 17.39
N LEU A 84 -4.45 -19.10 16.96
CA LEU A 84 -5.54 -18.24 16.49
C LEU A 84 -6.07 -17.20 17.51
N PRO A 85 -6.08 -17.45 18.83
CA PRO A 85 -6.50 -16.43 19.79
C PRO A 85 -5.71 -15.12 19.64
N ALA A 86 -4.39 -15.21 19.41
CA ALA A 86 -3.52 -14.04 19.34
C ALA A 86 -3.92 -13.05 18.23
N PRO A 87 -4.02 -13.44 16.94
CA PRO A 87 -4.48 -12.54 15.88
C PRO A 87 -5.95 -12.13 16.05
N LEU A 88 -6.82 -12.99 16.58
CA LEU A 88 -8.24 -12.65 16.82
C LEU A 88 -8.43 -11.61 17.92
N ILE A 89 -7.58 -11.59 18.95
CA ILE A 89 -7.57 -10.56 20.01
C ILE A 89 -6.88 -9.28 19.52
N LEU A 90 -5.81 -9.41 18.73
CA LEU A 90 -5.09 -8.27 18.17
C LEU A 90 -5.94 -7.50 17.13
N TRP A 91 -6.79 -8.20 16.38
CA TRP A 91 -7.59 -7.62 15.30
C TRP A 91 -8.46 -6.43 15.74
N PRO A 92 -9.30 -6.50 16.80
CA PRO A 92 -10.03 -5.34 17.29
C PRO A 92 -9.14 -4.16 17.68
N VAL A 93 -7.98 -4.42 18.30
CA VAL A 93 -7.04 -3.34 18.69
C VAL A 93 -6.52 -2.62 17.45
N VAL A 94 -6.09 -3.37 16.44
CA VAL A 94 -5.62 -2.81 15.17
C VAL A 94 -6.74 -2.06 14.46
N ALA A 95 -7.96 -2.59 14.45
CA ALA A 95 -9.12 -1.92 13.85
C ALA A 95 -9.45 -0.59 14.55
N ILE A 96 -9.41 -0.54 15.88
CA ILE A 96 -9.67 0.69 16.65
C ILE A 96 -8.57 1.73 16.40
N VAL A 97 -7.29 1.34 16.54
CA VAL A 97 -6.15 2.24 16.31
C VAL A 97 -6.15 2.76 14.87
N GLY A 98 -6.36 1.86 13.90
CA GLY A 98 -6.48 2.21 12.49
C GLY A 98 -7.64 3.16 12.21
N SER A 99 -8.77 3.03 12.93
CA SER A 99 -9.92 3.92 12.79
C SER A 99 -9.68 5.31 13.37
N VAL A 100 -8.93 5.43 14.47
CA VAL A 100 -8.51 6.74 15.01
C VAL A 100 -7.58 7.43 14.03
N VAL A 101 -6.53 6.74 13.57
CA VAL A 101 -5.55 7.31 12.62
C VAL A 101 -6.23 7.67 11.29
N GLY A 102 -7.03 6.76 10.75
CA GLY A 102 -7.79 6.96 9.52
C GLY A 102 -8.82 8.08 9.66
N GLY A 103 -9.49 8.19 10.81
CA GLY A 103 -10.45 9.24 11.11
C GLY A 103 -9.82 10.63 11.18
N ILE A 104 -8.64 10.76 11.81
CA ILE A 104 -7.87 12.01 11.83
C ILE A 104 -7.43 12.38 10.41
N LEU A 105 -6.84 11.42 9.68
CA LEU A 105 -6.32 11.67 8.34
C LEU A 105 -7.44 12.06 7.37
N TYR A 106 -8.54 11.29 7.34
CA TYR A 106 -9.68 11.56 6.49
C TYR A 106 -10.39 12.85 6.90
N GLY A 107 -10.63 13.04 8.20
CA GLY A 107 -11.33 14.22 8.72
C GLY A 107 -10.58 15.53 8.52
N PHE A 108 -9.25 15.50 8.51
CA PHE A 108 -8.42 16.67 8.25
C PHE A 108 -8.20 16.92 6.75
N LEU A 109 -7.86 15.87 5.98
CA LEU A 109 -7.49 16.04 4.57
C LEU A 109 -8.69 16.15 3.62
N SER A 110 -9.80 15.46 3.88
CA SER A 110 -10.96 15.49 2.97
C SER A 110 -11.54 16.90 2.79
N PRO A 111 -11.74 17.70 3.86
CA PRO A 111 -12.21 19.08 3.69
C PRO A 111 -11.21 19.97 2.93
N ILE A 112 -9.91 19.74 3.11
CA ILE A 112 -8.86 20.46 2.37
C ILE A 112 -8.97 20.13 0.87
N PHE A 113 -8.99 18.85 0.50
CA PHE A 113 -9.14 18.47 -0.90
C PHE A 113 -10.43 19.01 -1.52
N ALA A 114 -11.56 18.95 -0.81
CA ALA A 114 -12.82 19.48 -1.28
C ALA A 114 -12.81 21.00 -1.54
N THR A 115 -12.05 21.79 -0.75
CA THR A 115 -11.89 23.22 -1.03
C THR A 115 -11.12 23.49 -2.31
N PHE A 116 -10.16 22.64 -2.65
CA PHE A 116 -9.38 22.74 -3.88
C PHE A 116 -10.16 22.20 -5.09
N ASP A 117 -10.94 21.13 -4.91
CA ASP A 117 -11.86 20.57 -5.91
C ASP A 117 -12.92 21.58 -6.34
N ALA A 118 -13.51 22.32 -5.39
CA ALA A 118 -14.54 23.32 -5.69
C ALA A 118 -14.07 24.43 -6.66
N VAL A 119 -12.78 24.77 -6.61
CA VAL A 119 -12.14 25.74 -7.50
C VAL A 119 -11.66 25.10 -8.80
N GLY A 120 -11.17 23.86 -8.71
CA GLY A 120 -10.75 23.09 -9.87
C GLY A 120 -11.91 22.83 -10.84
N GLU A 121 -13.10 22.53 -10.35
CA GLU A 121 -14.24 22.18 -11.22
C GLU A 121 -14.89 23.38 -11.93
N GLY A 122 -14.49 24.63 -11.63
CA GLY A 122 -15.02 25.84 -12.28
C GLY A 122 -16.53 26.04 -12.09
N LYS A 123 -17.05 25.74 -10.89
CA LYS A 123 -18.49 25.83 -10.58
C LYS A 123 -18.99 27.28 -10.64
N THR A 124 -20.25 27.47 -11.01
CA THR A 124 -20.88 28.79 -11.21
C THR A 124 -20.86 29.71 -9.98
N ASN A 125 -20.75 29.16 -8.77
CA ASN A 125 -20.60 29.91 -7.50
C ASN A 125 -19.40 29.39 -6.69
N GLU A 126 -18.19 29.59 -7.20
CA GLU A 126 -16.94 29.07 -6.61
C GLU A 126 -16.80 29.37 -5.11
N ILE A 127 -17.09 30.59 -4.66
CA ILE A 127 -16.96 30.99 -3.24
C ILE A 127 -17.94 30.20 -2.37
N PHE A 128 -19.22 30.11 -2.77
CA PHE A 128 -20.21 29.35 -2.00
C PHE A 128 -19.83 27.88 -1.89
N HIS A 129 -19.41 27.27 -3.00
CA HIS A 129 -18.95 25.88 -3.02
C HIS A 129 -17.66 25.69 -2.22
N CYS A 130 -16.74 26.66 -2.22
CA CYS A 130 -15.55 26.64 -1.36
C CYS A 130 -15.90 26.65 0.13
N PHE A 131 -17.06 27.17 0.55
CA PHE A 131 -17.52 27.13 1.95
C PHE A 131 -18.40 25.91 2.24
N TYR A 132 -19.27 25.52 1.31
CA TYR A 132 -20.24 24.44 1.50
C TYR A 132 -19.66 23.04 1.19
N ASP A 133 -18.94 22.88 0.08
CA ASP A 133 -18.36 21.60 -0.32
C ASP A 133 -17.25 21.20 0.68
N GLY A 134 -17.21 19.92 1.06
CA GLY A 134 -16.28 19.40 2.08
C GLY A 134 -16.77 19.54 3.52
N THR A 135 -18.01 19.98 3.74
CA THR A 135 -18.64 19.98 5.08
C THR A 135 -19.58 18.78 5.22
N TRP A 136 -20.78 18.87 4.64
CA TRP A 136 -21.77 17.79 4.67
C TRP A 136 -21.32 16.56 3.89
N SER A 137 -20.64 16.76 2.74
CA SER A 137 -20.12 15.66 1.93
C SER A 137 -19.08 14.83 2.68
N THR A 138 -18.23 15.44 3.49
CA THR A 138 -17.24 14.71 4.30
C THR A 138 -17.90 13.96 5.46
N ILE A 139 -18.96 14.51 6.06
CA ILE A 139 -19.77 13.77 7.05
C ILE A 139 -20.43 12.55 6.40
N GLN A 140 -21.07 12.72 5.24
CA GLN A 140 -21.65 11.60 4.49
C GLN A 140 -20.59 10.56 4.11
N GLY A 141 -19.43 11.03 3.64
CA GLY A 141 -18.28 10.18 3.32
C GLY A 141 -17.79 9.39 4.53
N SER A 142 -17.81 9.96 5.73
CA SER A 142 -17.46 9.25 6.97
C SER A 142 -18.41 8.07 7.26
N PHE A 143 -19.71 8.22 7.01
CA PHE A 143 -20.66 7.11 7.10
C PHE A 143 -20.44 6.05 6.03
N THR A 144 -20.01 6.45 4.84
CA THR A 144 -19.61 5.49 3.78
C THR A 144 -18.36 4.73 4.20
N VAL A 145 -17.34 5.37 4.77
CA VAL A 145 -16.14 4.69 5.31
C VAL A 145 -16.53 3.63 6.36
N VAL A 146 -17.45 3.96 7.27
CA VAL A 146 -17.94 3.00 8.28
C VAL A 146 -18.70 1.84 7.63
N ARG A 147 -19.50 2.12 6.60
CA ARG A 147 -20.22 1.08 5.84
C ARG A 147 -19.27 0.17 5.07
N ASP A 148 -18.26 0.73 4.41
CA ASP A 148 -17.27 -0.05 3.68
C ASP A 148 -16.48 -0.95 4.65
N PHE A 149 -16.14 -0.45 5.84
CA PHE A 149 -15.53 -1.28 6.88
C PHE A 149 -16.46 -2.40 7.37
N MET A 150 -17.75 -2.12 7.51
CA MET A 150 -18.78 -3.12 7.81
C MET A 150 -18.85 -4.19 6.73
N ASP A 151 -18.90 -3.79 5.46
CA ASP A 151 -19.02 -4.71 4.32
C ASP A 151 -17.80 -5.61 4.19
N VAL A 152 -16.59 -5.07 4.39
CA VAL A 152 -15.35 -5.87 4.45
C VAL A 152 -15.38 -6.85 5.62
N SER A 153 -15.79 -6.39 6.80
CA SER A 153 -15.84 -7.22 8.00
C SER A 153 -16.92 -8.31 7.92
N LEU A 154 -18.05 -8.05 7.29
CA LEU A 154 -19.11 -9.03 7.13
C LEU A 154 -18.86 -9.95 5.94
N HIS A 155 -18.66 -9.40 4.76
CA HIS A 155 -18.68 -10.19 3.53
C HIS A 155 -17.31 -10.73 3.17
N SER A 156 -16.29 -9.86 3.08
CA SER A 156 -14.96 -10.30 2.67
C SER A 156 -14.35 -11.27 3.68
N TYR A 157 -14.48 -10.99 4.98
CA TYR A 157 -13.97 -11.88 6.01
C TYR A 157 -14.64 -13.27 5.97
N LEU A 158 -15.98 -13.30 5.97
CA LEU A 158 -16.71 -14.56 5.97
C LEU A 158 -16.44 -15.36 4.70
N SER A 159 -16.33 -14.70 3.54
CA SER A 159 -15.94 -15.32 2.28
C SER A 159 -14.57 -16.00 2.37
N ILE A 160 -13.55 -15.32 2.89
CA ILE A 160 -12.21 -15.91 3.04
C ILE A 160 -12.26 -17.14 3.97
N MET A 161 -13.04 -17.07 5.05
CA MET A 161 -13.22 -18.20 5.97
C MET A 161 -14.02 -19.34 5.35
N ASP A 162 -14.97 -19.04 4.47
CA ASP A 162 -15.73 -20.02 3.71
C ASP A 162 -14.88 -20.72 2.65
N ASP A 163 -14.03 -19.97 1.93
CA ASP A 163 -13.08 -20.51 0.97
C ASP A 163 -12.09 -21.46 1.65
N LEU A 164 -11.54 -21.06 2.80
CA LEU A 164 -10.68 -21.93 3.62
C LEU A 164 -11.37 -23.24 4.02
N ARG A 165 -12.69 -23.18 4.30
CA ARG A 165 -13.49 -24.35 4.67
C ARG A 165 -13.78 -25.25 3.46
N GLN A 166 -14.11 -24.65 2.32
CA GLN A 166 -14.60 -25.34 1.13
C GLN A 166 -13.49 -25.90 0.24
N GLN A 167 -12.26 -25.42 0.40
CA GLN A 167 -11.12 -25.86 -0.41
C GLN A 167 -10.98 -27.40 -0.40
N GLU A 168 -11.19 -27.99 -1.57
CA GLU A 168 -11.13 -29.43 -1.75
C GLU A 168 -9.68 -29.95 -1.83
N LEU A 169 -9.54 -31.25 -1.60
CA LEU A 169 -8.26 -31.93 -1.49
C LEU A 169 -7.73 -32.22 -2.90
N GLU A 170 -6.93 -31.32 -3.47
CA GLU A 170 -6.43 -31.46 -4.86
C GLU A 170 -5.64 -32.76 -5.14
N ASP A 171 -5.16 -33.48 -4.12
CA ASP A 171 -4.30 -34.67 -4.32
C ASP A 171 -4.46 -35.75 -3.22
N GLY A 172 -5.57 -35.77 -2.48
CA GLY A 172 -5.76 -36.76 -1.39
C GLY A 172 -4.86 -36.55 -0.15
N LYS A 173 -3.90 -35.63 -0.21
CA LYS A 173 -2.90 -35.38 0.83
C LYS A 173 -3.27 -34.16 1.69
N TYR A 174 -3.24 -34.37 3.00
CA TYR A 174 -3.36 -33.28 3.97
C TYR A 174 -2.13 -32.36 3.89
N TYR A 175 -2.28 -31.11 4.35
CA TYR A 175 -1.13 -30.26 4.65
C TYR A 175 -0.37 -30.88 5.83
N GLU A 176 0.64 -31.72 5.53
CA GLU A 176 1.51 -32.31 6.53
C GLU A 176 2.52 -31.27 7.00
N ILE A 177 2.24 -30.69 8.16
CA ILE A 177 3.17 -29.75 8.78
C ILE A 177 4.25 -30.51 9.53
N ARG A 178 5.50 -30.25 9.14
CA ARG A 178 6.69 -30.79 9.81
C ARG A 178 6.90 -30.06 11.12
N LEU A 179 6.23 -30.50 12.20
CA LEU A 179 6.28 -29.86 13.52
C LEU A 179 7.71 -29.61 14.02
N LEU A 180 8.63 -30.51 13.70
CA LEU A 180 10.02 -30.40 14.11
C LEU A 180 10.73 -29.14 13.59
N HIS A 181 10.24 -28.56 12.48
CA HIS A 181 10.79 -27.35 11.88
C HIS A 181 10.07 -26.07 12.36
N LEU A 182 8.96 -26.20 13.10
CA LEU A 182 8.17 -25.08 13.60
C LEU A 182 8.95 -24.20 14.61
N PRO A 183 9.67 -24.76 15.61
CA PRO A 183 10.46 -23.94 16.53
C PRO A 183 11.55 -23.14 15.79
N GLY A 184 12.22 -23.77 14.82
CA GLY A 184 13.22 -23.10 13.98
C GLY A 184 12.63 -21.97 13.14
N ALA A 185 11.40 -22.15 12.62
CA ALA A 185 10.68 -21.11 11.89
C ALA A 185 10.29 -19.93 12.80
N VAL A 186 9.82 -20.19 14.02
CA VAL A 186 9.50 -19.13 14.99
C VAL A 186 10.75 -18.33 15.36
N VAL A 187 11.87 -19.00 15.68
CA VAL A 187 13.14 -18.33 15.99
C VAL A 187 13.63 -17.50 14.81
N ALA A 188 13.54 -18.02 13.58
CA ALA A 188 13.93 -17.29 12.38
C ALA A 188 13.04 -16.07 12.11
N GLY A 189 11.73 -16.18 12.33
CA GLY A 189 10.80 -15.06 12.20
C GLY A 189 11.06 -13.95 13.22
N VAL A 190 11.33 -14.31 14.49
CA VAL A 190 11.70 -13.34 15.53
C VAL A 190 13.04 -12.68 15.19
N LEU A 191 14.04 -13.46 14.77
CA LEU A 191 15.34 -12.94 14.36
C LEU A 191 15.22 -12.00 13.16
N GLY A 192 14.42 -12.38 12.15
CA GLY A 192 14.15 -11.55 10.98
C GLY A 192 13.48 -10.24 11.35
N PHE A 193 12.45 -10.27 12.21
CA PHE A 193 11.85 -9.06 12.76
C PHE A 193 12.88 -8.17 13.49
N MET A 194 13.73 -8.76 14.35
CA MET A 194 14.72 -8.01 15.12
C MET A 194 15.79 -7.35 14.25
N ILE A 195 16.07 -7.88 13.05
CA ILE A 195 17.08 -7.34 12.13
C ILE A 195 16.44 -6.38 11.11
N ASP A 196 15.37 -6.81 10.44
CA ASP A 196 14.74 -6.04 9.37
C ASP A 196 14.13 -4.75 9.90
N MET A 197 13.49 -4.77 11.08
CA MET A 197 12.88 -3.57 11.65
C MET A 197 13.86 -2.41 11.84
N PRO A 198 14.98 -2.56 12.57
CA PRO A 198 15.94 -1.47 12.72
C PRO A 198 16.65 -1.13 11.40
N MET A 199 17.03 -2.13 10.59
CA MET A 199 17.78 -1.87 9.35
C MET A 199 16.94 -1.14 8.30
N ILE A 200 15.70 -1.59 8.05
CA ILE A 200 14.78 -0.93 7.12
C ILE A 200 14.46 0.48 7.61
N THR A 201 14.27 0.66 8.93
CA THR A 201 14.07 1.99 9.51
C THR A 201 15.26 2.90 9.26
N LEU A 202 16.50 2.43 9.47
CA LEU A 202 17.71 3.21 9.22
C LEU A 202 17.87 3.57 7.73
N ILE A 203 17.64 2.62 6.82
CA ILE A 203 17.69 2.86 5.37
C ILE A 203 16.62 3.88 4.97
N ALA A 204 15.40 3.74 5.48
CA ALA A 204 14.30 4.66 5.19
C ALA A 204 14.61 6.08 5.68
N LEU A 205 15.13 6.23 6.90
CA LEU A 205 15.54 7.52 7.46
C LEU A 205 16.68 8.14 6.65
N TYR A 206 17.70 7.35 6.26
CA TYR A 206 18.80 7.81 5.42
C TYR A 206 18.35 8.27 4.02
N LYS A 207 17.38 7.57 3.42
CA LYS A 207 16.82 7.90 2.11
C LYS A 207 15.75 9.00 2.14
N SER A 208 15.13 9.24 3.29
CA SER A 208 14.10 10.26 3.47
C SER A 208 14.49 11.67 3.01
N PRO A 209 15.69 12.23 3.30
CA PRO A 209 16.06 13.55 2.78
C PRO A 209 16.17 13.56 1.26
N TYR A 210 16.69 12.50 0.64
CA TYR A 210 16.78 12.40 -0.82
C TYR A 210 15.38 12.35 -1.45
N MET A 211 14.45 11.59 -0.86
CA MET A 211 13.05 11.55 -1.29
C MET A 211 12.36 12.90 -1.17
N LEU A 212 12.62 13.62 -0.07
CA LEU A 212 12.10 14.95 0.17
C LEU A 212 12.59 15.94 -0.91
N PHE A 213 13.91 16.11 -1.05
CA PHE A 213 14.48 17.09 -1.97
C PHE A 213 14.23 16.74 -3.44
N ARG A 214 14.40 15.48 -3.85
CA ARG A 214 14.18 15.06 -5.24
C ARG A 214 12.71 15.14 -5.61
N GLY A 215 11.82 14.69 -4.73
CA GLY A 215 10.39 14.77 -4.94
C GLY A 215 9.89 16.21 -5.01
N TRP A 216 10.35 17.08 -4.10
CA TRP A 216 10.08 18.51 -4.22
C TRP A 216 10.61 19.10 -5.51
N HIS A 217 11.86 18.80 -5.89
CA HIS A 217 12.42 19.29 -7.14
C HIS A 217 11.57 18.88 -8.34
N ARG A 218 11.14 17.61 -8.42
CA ARG A 218 10.22 17.14 -9.47
C ARG A 218 8.89 17.88 -9.46
N LEU A 219 8.25 18.04 -8.30
CA LEU A 219 6.99 18.77 -8.18
C LEU A 219 7.12 20.25 -8.58
N PHE A 220 8.24 20.90 -8.25
CA PHE A 220 8.56 22.25 -8.72
C PHE A 220 8.80 22.30 -10.23
N GLN A 221 9.48 21.31 -10.81
CA GLN A 221 9.66 21.21 -12.26
C GLN A 221 8.33 20.95 -12.98
N ASP A 222 7.43 20.16 -12.40
CA ASP A 222 6.09 19.92 -12.94
C ASP A 222 5.21 21.17 -12.88
N LEU A 223 5.46 22.05 -11.90
CA LEU A 223 4.81 23.36 -11.78
C LEU A 223 5.39 24.39 -12.77
N ILE A 224 6.70 24.39 -13.00
CA ILE A 224 7.41 25.39 -13.83
C ILE A 224 7.48 24.99 -15.31
N GLY A 225 7.70 23.72 -15.64
CA GLY A 225 7.94 23.19 -16.99
C GLY A 225 6.69 23.01 -17.84
N ARG A 226 5.53 23.46 -17.39
CA ARG A 226 4.23 23.25 -18.03
C ARG A 226 3.92 24.35 -19.07
N GLU A 227 4.69 24.42 -20.15
CA GLU A 227 4.41 25.25 -21.35
C GLU A 227 3.43 24.57 -22.36
N GLY A 228 2.56 23.67 -21.90
CA GLY A 228 1.66 22.87 -22.76
C GLY A 228 0.17 23.27 -22.67
N PRO A 229 -0.67 22.90 -23.65
CA PRO A 229 -2.08 23.31 -23.81
C PRO A 229 -3.05 22.81 -22.72
N PHE A 230 -2.57 22.16 -21.66
CA PHE A 230 -3.31 21.90 -20.41
C PHE A 230 -3.16 23.08 -19.44
N LEU A 231 -3.33 24.28 -19.98
CA LEU A 231 -3.36 25.58 -19.29
C LEU A 231 -4.79 25.88 -18.79
N GLU A 232 -5.53 24.84 -18.40
CA GLU A 232 -6.73 25.07 -17.60
C GLU A 232 -6.27 25.37 -16.18
N THR A 233 -6.61 26.57 -15.72
CA THR A 233 -6.43 27.16 -14.38
C THR A 233 -6.81 26.24 -13.20
N ILE A 234 -7.43 25.11 -13.52
CA ILE A 234 -7.99 24.07 -12.67
C ILE A 234 -6.92 23.26 -11.91
N CYS A 235 -5.79 22.94 -12.53
CA CYS A 235 -4.81 21.99 -11.96
C CYS A 235 -3.70 22.63 -11.12
N VAL A 236 -3.52 23.95 -11.21
CA VAL A 236 -2.48 24.69 -10.48
C VAL A 236 -2.68 24.63 -8.95
N PRO A 237 -3.90 24.77 -8.41
CA PRO A 237 -4.16 24.58 -6.98
C PRO A 237 -3.73 23.18 -6.47
N PHE A 238 -3.99 22.11 -7.23
CA PHE A 238 -3.61 20.75 -6.82
C PHE A 238 -2.11 20.51 -6.82
N ALA A 239 -1.39 21.04 -7.81
CA ALA A 239 0.07 20.95 -7.86
C ALA A 239 0.70 21.68 -6.66
N GLY A 240 0.18 22.87 -6.32
CA GLY A 240 0.61 23.60 -5.11
C GLY A 240 0.33 22.84 -3.82
N LEU A 241 -0.86 22.22 -3.70
CA LEU A 241 -1.21 21.39 -2.54
C LEU A 241 -0.30 20.17 -2.42
N ALA A 242 0.03 19.51 -3.53
CA ALA A 242 0.94 18.37 -3.56
C ALA A 242 2.36 18.75 -3.09
N ILE A 243 2.86 19.92 -3.48
CA ILE A 243 4.16 20.44 -3.00
C ILE A 243 4.16 20.60 -1.48
N ILE A 244 3.07 21.13 -0.89
CA ILE A 244 2.95 21.34 0.56
C ILE A 244 2.77 20.02 1.31
N LEU A 245 2.02 19.07 0.74
CA LEU A 245 1.76 17.77 1.37
C LEU A 245 2.90 16.76 1.17
N TRP A 246 3.87 17.04 0.29
CA TRP A 246 4.99 16.14 0.02
C TRP A 246 5.80 15.72 1.26
N PRO A 247 6.15 16.61 2.20
CA PRO A 247 6.83 16.21 3.44
C PRO A 247 6.00 15.24 4.28
N LEU A 248 4.68 15.43 4.32
CA LEU A 248 3.78 14.52 5.02
C LEU A 248 3.78 13.13 4.35
N ALA A 249 3.80 13.10 3.01
CA ALA A 249 3.93 11.85 2.26
C ALA A 249 5.27 11.13 2.56
N VAL A 250 6.36 11.88 2.71
CA VAL A 250 7.67 11.32 3.12
C VAL A 250 7.62 10.72 4.52
N VAL A 251 7.02 11.41 5.49
CA VAL A 251 6.83 10.87 6.84
C VAL A 251 5.96 9.61 6.80
N GLY A 252 4.87 9.63 6.03
CA GLY A 252 3.99 8.48 5.83
C GLY A 252 4.71 7.27 5.22
N ALA A 253 5.59 7.49 4.25
CA ALA A 253 6.39 6.43 3.65
C ALA A 253 7.40 5.81 4.62
N VAL A 254 8.04 6.63 5.48
CA VAL A 254 8.93 6.12 6.55
C VAL A 254 8.12 5.33 7.59
N MET A 255 6.98 5.85 8.03
CA MET A 255 6.11 5.12 8.96
C MET A 255 5.62 3.79 8.34
N GLY A 256 5.26 3.82 7.07
CA GLY A 256 4.85 2.63 6.31
C GLY A 256 5.98 1.61 6.15
N SER A 257 7.22 2.04 5.95
CA SER A 257 8.36 1.13 5.90
C SER A 257 8.65 0.48 7.26
N VAL A 258 8.54 1.25 8.34
CA VAL A 258 8.66 0.72 9.72
C VAL A 258 7.61 -0.36 9.96
N VAL A 259 6.34 -0.11 9.64
CA VAL A 259 5.28 -1.10 9.86
C VAL A 259 5.46 -2.33 8.97
N SER A 260 5.79 -2.14 7.68
CA SER A 260 5.95 -3.25 6.74
C SER A 260 7.19 -4.11 7.04
N SER A 261 8.25 -3.53 7.62
CA SER A 261 9.46 -4.26 8.03
C SER A 261 9.16 -5.41 9.02
N ILE A 262 8.12 -5.26 9.84
CA ILE A 262 7.71 -6.28 10.81
C ILE A 262 7.28 -7.55 10.08
N PHE A 263 6.40 -7.40 9.10
CA PHE A 263 5.87 -8.50 8.31
C PHE A 263 6.94 -9.08 7.37
N LEU A 264 7.76 -8.22 6.78
CA LEU A 264 8.86 -8.63 5.91
C LEU A 264 9.86 -9.51 6.68
N GLY A 265 10.33 -9.05 7.85
CA GLY A 265 11.25 -9.81 8.69
C GLY A 265 10.65 -11.11 9.22
N ALA A 266 9.38 -11.09 9.67
CA ALA A 266 8.69 -12.29 10.16
C ALA A 266 8.54 -13.37 9.07
N TYR A 267 8.50 -12.98 7.80
CA TYR A 267 8.41 -13.92 6.66
C TYR A 267 9.65 -14.84 6.54
N ALA A 268 10.77 -14.50 7.16
CA ALA A 268 11.93 -15.39 7.28
C ALA A 268 11.55 -16.75 7.89
N GLY A 269 10.63 -16.76 8.86
CA GLY A 269 10.10 -17.99 9.45
C GLY A 269 9.37 -18.88 8.45
N VAL A 270 8.59 -18.27 7.54
CA VAL A 270 7.90 -18.98 6.47
C VAL A 270 8.90 -19.61 5.51
N VAL A 271 9.99 -18.91 5.18
CA VAL A 271 11.06 -19.45 4.32
C VAL A 271 11.78 -20.64 4.97
N VAL A 272 12.14 -20.54 6.25
CA VAL A 272 12.74 -21.66 6.99
C VAL A 272 11.83 -22.88 6.99
N TYR A 273 10.53 -22.65 7.18
CA TYR A 273 9.53 -23.70 7.19
C TYR A 273 9.38 -24.38 5.82
N GLN A 274 9.33 -23.61 4.73
CA GLN A 274 9.22 -24.11 3.36
C GLN A 274 10.47 -24.88 2.92
N GLU A 275 11.64 -24.30 3.11
CA GLU A 275 12.91 -24.87 2.65
C GLU A 275 13.51 -25.89 3.65
N SER A 276 12.90 -26.06 4.83
CA SER A 276 13.37 -26.93 5.93
C SER A 276 14.82 -26.67 6.34
N SER A 277 15.29 -25.43 6.23
CA SER A 277 16.65 -25.06 6.60
C SER A 277 16.71 -23.63 7.13
N PHE A 278 17.31 -23.50 8.31
CA PHE A 278 17.50 -22.20 8.97
C PHE A 278 18.39 -21.26 8.14
N TRP A 279 19.37 -21.82 7.41
CA TRP A 279 20.28 -21.05 6.56
C TRP A 279 19.54 -20.25 5.49
N PHE A 280 18.51 -20.83 4.87
CA PHE A 280 17.70 -20.14 3.87
C PHE A 280 16.88 -19.00 4.49
N GLY A 281 16.48 -19.10 5.76
CA GLY A 281 15.89 -18.00 6.51
C GLY A 281 16.85 -16.82 6.67
N ILE A 282 18.10 -17.08 7.07
CA ILE A 282 19.13 -16.04 7.17
C ILE A 282 19.40 -15.42 5.80
N CYS A 283 19.52 -16.23 4.75
CA CYS A 283 19.63 -15.71 3.39
C CYS A 283 18.44 -14.83 3.00
N TYR A 284 17.22 -15.19 3.42
CA TYR A 284 16.05 -14.37 3.14
C TYR A 284 16.13 -13.01 3.84
N ILE A 285 16.53 -12.95 5.11
CA ILE A 285 16.71 -11.68 5.86
C ILE A 285 17.70 -10.75 5.13
N LEU A 286 18.83 -11.29 4.64
CA LEU A 286 19.76 -10.48 3.86
C LEU A 286 19.19 -10.07 2.49
N ALA A 287 18.46 -10.97 1.85
CA ALA A 287 17.82 -10.70 0.57
C ALA A 287 16.68 -9.68 0.68
N SER A 288 15.90 -9.69 1.75
CA SER A 288 14.81 -8.73 2.00
C SER A 288 15.35 -7.31 2.17
N LEU A 289 16.46 -7.15 2.90
CA LEU A 289 17.18 -5.88 2.99
C LEU A 289 17.69 -5.40 1.63
N SER A 290 18.30 -6.29 0.84
CA SER A 290 18.77 -5.94 -0.51
C SER A 290 17.62 -5.51 -1.43
N LEU A 291 16.46 -6.16 -1.31
CA LEU A 291 15.27 -5.86 -2.11
C LEU A 291 14.66 -4.52 -1.70
N TYR A 292 14.58 -4.25 -0.41
CA TYR A 292 14.10 -2.96 0.10
C TYR A 292 15.01 -1.80 -0.33
N ASP A 293 16.32 -2.01 -0.24
CA ASP A 293 17.31 -1.03 -0.66
C ASP A 293 17.28 -0.79 -2.18
N GLU A 294 17.22 -1.86 -2.99
CA GLU A 294 17.06 -1.79 -4.46
C GLU A 294 15.77 -1.06 -4.85
N TYR A 295 14.63 -1.41 -4.23
CA TYR A 295 13.36 -0.74 -4.47
C TYR A 295 13.38 0.74 -4.08
N GLY A 296 14.01 1.06 -2.94
CA GLY A 296 14.19 2.44 -2.53
C GLY A 296 15.10 3.23 -3.48
N ASN A 297 16.10 2.59 -4.08
CA ASN A 297 16.94 3.24 -5.11
C ASN A 297 16.17 3.50 -6.39
N ASP A 298 15.33 2.55 -6.84
CA ASP A 298 14.50 2.69 -8.04
C ASP A 298 13.47 3.82 -7.93
N ILE A 299 12.72 3.88 -6.80
CA ILE A 299 11.80 5.00 -6.51
C ILE A 299 12.50 6.35 -6.59
N LEU A 300 13.75 6.37 -6.11
CA LEU A 300 14.56 7.57 -6.02
C LEU A 300 15.43 7.78 -7.26
N ASP A 301 15.22 7.06 -8.39
CA ASP A 301 16.15 6.85 -9.51
C ASP A 301 17.62 7.12 -9.16
N MET A 302 18.11 6.38 -8.16
CA MET A 302 19.50 6.19 -7.79
C MET A 302 20.07 4.98 -8.55
N PRO A 303 21.40 4.75 -8.52
CA PRO A 303 21.98 3.58 -9.19
C PRO A 303 21.32 2.26 -8.74
N ASP A 304 21.08 1.35 -9.69
CA ASP A 304 20.36 0.07 -9.50
C ASP A 304 21.03 -0.91 -8.50
N TRP A 305 22.17 -0.56 -7.93
CA TRP A 305 22.94 -1.44 -7.06
C TRP A 305 22.50 -1.28 -5.61
N SER A 306 22.18 -2.39 -4.95
CA SER A 306 22.05 -2.44 -3.49
C SER A 306 23.42 -2.56 -2.83
N CYS A 307 23.55 -1.95 -1.65
CA CYS A 307 24.73 -2.13 -0.79
C CYS A 307 24.77 -3.49 -0.07
N PHE A 308 23.68 -4.27 -0.14
CA PHE A 308 23.55 -5.57 0.51
C PHE A 308 23.74 -6.73 -0.49
N PRO A 309 24.31 -7.86 -0.04
CA PRO A 309 24.37 -9.07 -0.86
C PRO A 309 22.95 -9.61 -1.10
N ARG A 310 22.72 -10.17 -2.29
CA ARG A 310 21.45 -10.82 -2.66
C ARG A 310 21.61 -12.35 -2.72
N PRO A 311 21.68 -13.03 -1.57
CA PRO A 311 21.84 -14.49 -1.54
C PRO A 311 20.58 -15.20 -2.03
N ARG A 312 20.76 -16.40 -2.60
CA ARG A 312 19.63 -17.24 -3.03
C ARG A 312 19.03 -17.94 -1.81
N TYR A 313 17.82 -17.56 -1.44
CA TYR A 313 17.11 -18.12 -0.29
C TYR A 313 16.09 -19.23 -0.62
N ARG A 314 15.90 -19.56 -1.92
CA ARG A 314 14.97 -20.60 -2.38
C ARG A 314 15.65 -21.55 -3.35
N ARG A 315 15.54 -22.86 -3.11
CA ARG A 315 16.19 -23.91 -3.93
C ARG A 315 15.57 -24.06 -5.32
N ASN A 316 14.27 -23.81 -5.44
CA ASN A 316 13.46 -24.15 -6.63
C ASN A 316 13.40 -23.09 -7.75
N ILE A 317 14.12 -21.96 -7.65
CA ILE A 317 14.18 -21.00 -8.77
C ILE A 317 14.80 -21.64 -10.02
N VAL A 318 15.59 -22.70 -9.86
CA VAL A 318 16.22 -23.44 -10.96
C VAL A 318 15.22 -24.39 -11.65
N LEU A 319 14.31 -25.04 -10.92
CA LEU A 319 13.40 -26.02 -11.53
C LEU A 319 12.34 -25.38 -12.42
N SER A 320 11.90 -24.15 -12.12
CA SER A 320 10.97 -23.38 -12.96
C SER A 320 11.63 -22.78 -14.21
N ARG A 321 12.97 -22.78 -14.29
CA ARG A 321 13.74 -22.28 -15.45
C ARG A 321 14.27 -23.39 -16.34
N THR A 322 14.17 -24.66 -15.93
CA THR A 322 14.75 -25.79 -16.69
C THR A 322 13.76 -26.45 -17.66
N SER A 323 12.54 -25.93 -17.83
CA SER A 323 11.62 -26.38 -18.89
C SER A 323 11.53 -25.46 -20.11
N SER A 324 12.37 -24.42 -20.21
CA SER A 324 12.48 -23.60 -21.43
C SER A 324 13.94 -23.60 -21.91
N ARG A 325 14.20 -24.41 -22.93
CA ARG A 325 15.47 -24.55 -23.62
C ARG A 325 16.07 -23.19 -24.03
N ALA A 326 17.37 -23.07 -23.79
CA ALA A 326 18.39 -22.39 -24.60
C ALA A 326 18.01 -21.13 -25.40
N SER A 327 18.57 -20.00 -25.00
CA SER A 327 19.34 -19.13 -25.90
C SER A 327 20.15 -18.14 -25.07
N GLY A 328 21.47 -18.37 -25.02
CA GLY A 328 22.41 -17.33 -24.63
C GLY A 328 22.43 -16.26 -25.71
N ILE A 329 22.20 -15.01 -25.34
CA ILE A 329 22.45 -13.86 -26.22
C ILE A 329 23.20 -12.82 -25.41
N SER A 330 24.49 -12.74 -25.71
CA SER A 330 25.40 -11.62 -25.51
C SER A 330 24.75 -10.29 -25.93
N ARG A 331 24.83 -9.27 -25.06
CA ARG A 331 24.57 -7.86 -25.43
C ARG A 331 25.85 -7.22 -26.00
N PRO A 332 25.83 -6.59 -27.18
CA PRO A 332 26.69 -5.46 -27.50
C PRO A 332 25.96 -4.13 -27.26
N GLY A 333 26.72 -3.09 -26.98
CA GLY A 333 26.22 -1.81 -26.45
C GLY A 333 25.82 -0.74 -27.46
N SER A 334 25.43 0.39 -26.88
CA SER A 334 25.27 1.76 -27.43
C SER A 334 24.23 1.95 -28.53
N PHE A 335 23.26 2.85 -28.30
CA PHE A 335 23.03 4.04 -29.15
C PHE A 335 22.10 5.07 -28.45
N ARG A 336 22.46 6.34 -28.65
CA ARG A 336 21.86 7.59 -28.14
C ARG A 336 20.52 7.95 -28.83
N ASN A 337 19.62 8.51 -28.02
CA ASN A 337 18.65 9.61 -28.25
C ASN A 337 17.24 9.38 -28.89
N PRO A 338 16.22 10.23 -28.51
CA PRO A 338 14.75 10.04 -28.59
C PRO A 338 14.12 10.74 -29.85
N PRO A 339 12.79 10.73 -30.19
CA PRO A 339 11.53 11.05 -29.44
C PRO A 339 10.35 10.05 -29.77
N SER A 340 9.08 10.10 -29.32
CA SER A 340 8.03 11.14 -29.41
C SER A 340 6.73 10.70 -28.66
N ARG A 341 5.91 11.69 -28.28
CA ARG A 341 4.54 11.55 -27.70
C ARG A 341 3.57 10.85 -28.65
N VAL A 342 2.65 10.03 -28.12
CA VAL A 342 1.19 10.27 -28.01
C VAL A 342 0.45 8.97 -27.63
N GLY A 343 -0.30 9.03 -26.52
CA GLY A 343 -1.67 8.49 -26.37
C GLY A 343 -1.88 6.97 -26.27
N SER A 344 -2.07 6.47 -25.05
CA SER A 344 -3.32 5.80 -24.64
C SER A 344 -3.21 5.35 -23.19
N VAL A 345 -4.01 5.98 -22.33
CA VAL A 345 -4.26 5.56 -20.95
C VAL A 345 -5.15 4.32 -20.98
N LYS A 346 -4.68 3.21 -20.42
CA LYS A 346 -5.51 2.14 -19.85
C LYS A 346 -4.69 1.31 -18.85
N ASN A 347 -4.99 1.52 -17.56
CA ASN A 347 -4.80 0.66 -16.37
C ASN A 347 -3.46 -0.07 -16.12
N PRO A 348 -2.87 0.04 -14.91
CA PRO A 348 -2.15 -1.05 -14.29
C PRO A 348 -3.02 -1.65 -13.17
N ILE A 349 -3.80 -2.68 -13.51
CA ILE A 349 -4.23 -3.66 -12.51
C ILE A 349 -3.01 -4.55 -12.26
N ILE A 350 -2.59 -4.61 -11.00
CA ILE A 350 -1.66 -5.61 -10.49
C ILE A 350 -2.38 -6.96 -10.60
N GLU A 351 -2.17 -7.65 -11.72
CA GLU A 351 -2.57 -9.06 -11.87
C GLU A 351 -1.69 -9.91 -10.94
N LEU A 352 -2.23 -10.20 -9.76
CA LEU A 352 -1.88 -11.43 -9.06
C LEU A 352 -2.31 -12.60 -9.96
N LYS A 353 -1.33 -13.17 -10.66
CA LYS A 353 -1.48 -14.32 -11.55
C LYS A 353 -2.25 -15.46 -10.87
N PRO A 354 -3.49 -15.79 -11.29
CA PRO A 354 -4.18 -16.99 -10.87
C PRO A 354 -3.59 -18.19 -11.62
N LEU A 355 -3.55 -19.33 -10.95
CA LEU A 355 -3.23 -20.64 -11.51
C LEU A 355 -4.27 -20.99 -12.58
N GLU A 356 -3.86 -21.05 -13.85
CA GLU A 356 -4.57 -21.84 -14.85
C GLU A 356 -3.62 -22.86 -15.48
N LEU A 357 -4.02 -24.11 -15.32
CA LEU A 357 -3.45 -25.30 -15.89
C LEU A 357 -4.59 -25.91 -16.71
N GLN A 358 -4.63 -25.60 -18.00
CA GLN A 358 -5.56 -26.23 -18.92
C GLN A 358 -4.85 -26.54 -20.24
N ASN A 359 -4.58 -27.83 -20.42
CA ASN A 359 -4.93 -28.57 -21.63
C ASN A 359 -4.78 -30.07 -21.34
N PRO A 360 -5.70 -30.86 -21.88
CA PRO A 360 -5.22 -31.79 -22.88
C PRO A 360 -6.05 -31.73 -24.17
N ASP A 361 -5.33 -31.66 -25.28
CA ASP A 361 -5.82 -31.98 -26.62
C ASP A 361 -6.29 -33.44 -26.68
N LEU A 362 -7.41 -33.73 -27.37
CA LEU A 362 -7.46 -34.60 -28.57
C LEU A 362 -8.89 -35.03 -28.96
N CYS A 363 -9.29 -34.53 -30.13
CA CYS A 363 -9.72 -35.29 -31.32
C CYS A 363 -11.10 -35.98 -31.45
N PHE A 364 -11.66 -35.71 -32.63
CA PHE A 364 -12.59 -36.46 -33.49
C PHE A 364 -14.12 -36.33 -33.34
N SER A 365 -14.67 -35.80 -34.46
CA SER A 365 -16.02 -35.85 -35.03
C SER A 365 -17.09 -34.91 -34.50
#